data_AF-A0AAP5LTV2-F1
#
_entry.id   AF-A0AAP5LTV2-F1
#
_cell.length_a   1.000
_cell.length_b   1.000
_cell.length_c   1.000
_cell.angle_alpha   90.00
_cell.angle_beta   90.00
_cell.angle_gamma   90.00
#
_symmetry.space_group_name_H-M   'P 1'
#
loop_
_entity.id
_entity.type
_entity.pdbx_description
1 polymer ?
#
loop_
_entity_poly.entity_id
_entity_poly.type
_entity_poly.pdbx_seq_one_letter_code
_entity_poly.pdbx_strand_id
1 'polypeptide(L)'
;MALLPIGRALPLACLLAPLGACVAAGDSSAGRASALATTVSRATTCKAGSPQRSTLDRFLAAEKARGADEQQIAAARAAYVGVSEAEMVNQGVRPQPCTAEERAELKARMGRIRAGEFDKL
;
A
#
# COMPACT_ATOMS: atom_id res chain seq x y z
N MET A 1 20.16 -65.44 3.22
CA MET A 1 20.62 -64.93 1.90
C MET A 1 20.18 -63.49 1.79
N ALA A 2 21.12 -62.63 1.38
CA ALA A 2 21.02 -61.17 1.37
C ALA A 2 20.04 -60.64 0.32
N LEU A 3 19.49 -59.44 0.55
CA LEU A 3 19.73 -58.23 -0.24
C LEU A 3 18.80 -57.09 0.23
N LEU A 4 19.41 -56.01 0.74
CA LEU A 4 18.80 -54.67 0.82
C LEU A 4 18.72 -54.07 -0.59
N PRO A 5 17.73 -53.21 -0.84
CA PRO A 5 18.07 -51.85 -1.26
C PRO A 5 17.28 -50.81 -0.44
N ILE A 6 17.96 -49.80 0.12
CA ILE A 6 18.09 -48.45 -0.45
C ILE A 6 16.73 -47.82 -0.75
N GLY A 7 16.35 -46.90 0.13
CA GLY A 7 15.19 -46.03 -0.06
C GLY A 7 15.04 -45.07 1.11
N ARG A 8 16.07 -44.26 1.40
CA ARG A 8 15.93 -43.12 2.31
C ARG A 8 15.07 -42.07 1.61
N ALA A 9 13.75 -42.18 1.76
CA ALA A 9 12.83 -41.11 1.43
C ALA A 9 13.02 -39.98 2.46
N LEU A 10 13.57 -38.85 2.02
CA LEU A 10 13.55 -37.58 2.76
C LEU A 10 12.08 -37.11 2.84
N PRO A 11 11.47 -37.00 4.04
CA PRO A 11 10.19 -36.33 4.13
C PRO A 11 10.43 -34.82 4.07
N LEU A 12 9.97 -34.26 2.95
CA LEU A 12 9.13 -33.08 2.81
C LEU A 12 9.21 -31.95 3.85
N ALA A 13 9.04 -30.77 3.28
CA ALA A 13 8.38 -29.60 3.86
C ALA A 13 9.24 -28.67 4.73
N CYS A 14 9.84 -27.67 4.06
CA CYS A 14 9.83 -26.27 4.54
C CYS A 14 10.28 -25.26 3.45
N LEU A 15 10.09 -25.56 2.15
CA LEU A 15 10.36 -24.61 1.05
C LEU A 15 9.10 -23.92 0.54
N LEU A 16 8.16 -23.66 1.45
CA LEU A 16 7.01 -22.80 1.21
C LEU A 16 6.80 -21.96 2.46
N ALA A 17 7.72 -21.03 2.72
CA ALA A 17 7.33 -19.82 3.39
C ALA A 17 6.69 -18.94 2.31
N PRO A 18 5.35 -18.80 2.24
CA PRO A 18 4.80 -17.65 1.56
C PRO A 18 5.35 -16.43 2.33
N LEU A 19 6.23 -15.66 1.69
CA LEU A 19 6.70 -14.35 2.19
C LEU A 19 5.56 -13.30 2.14
N GLY A 20 4.33 -13.71 2.37
CA GLY A 20 3.13 -12.88 2.43
C GLY A 20 2.54 -12.98 3.83
N ALA A 21 2.42 -11.81 4.49
CA ALA A 21 2.03 -11.62 5.90
C ALA A 21 3.14 -12.00 6.89
N CYS A 22 3.83 -11.09 7.58
CA CYS A 22 3.28 -9.97 8.33
C CYS A 22 4.32 -8.83 8.41
N VAL A 23 4.37 -7.94 7.41
CA VAL A 23 4.79 -6.57 7.67
C VAL A 23 3.49 -5.79 7.78
N ALA A 24 3.26 -5.16 8.92
CA ALA A 24 2.17 -4.23 9.10
C ALA A 24 2.11 -3.33 7.86
N ALA A 25 0.98 -3.36 7.14
CA ALA A 25 0.86 -2.71 5.84
C ALA A 25 0.98 -1.16 5.91
N GLY A 26 1.30 -0.59 7.07
CA GLY A 26 1.66 0.82 7.29
C GLY A 26 3.06 1.06 7.88
N ASP A 27 3.85 0.03 8.19
CA ASP A 27 5.19 0.23 8.80
C ASP A 27 6.28 0.45 7.76
N SER A 28 6.09 0.00 6.52
CA SER A 28 7.01 0.26 5.40
C SER A 28 6.59 1.48 4.58
N SER A 29 7.56 2.13 3.91
CA SER A 29 7.29 3.24 2.98
C SER A 29 6.33 2.84 1.86
N ALA A 30 6.44 1.60 1.36
CA ALA A 30 5.53 1.05 0.37
C ALA A 30 4.11 0.85 0.92
N GLY A 31 3.99 0.35 2.15
CA GLY A 31 2.70 0.22 2.82
C GLY A 31 1.98 1.56 2.99
N ARG A 32 2.68 2.57 3.52
CA ARG A 32 2.15 3.94 3.65
C ARG A 32 1.79 4.56 2.30
N ALA A 33 2.58 4.29 1.25
CA ALA A 33 2.29 4.76 -0.10
C ALA A 33 1.00 4.14 -0.67
N SER A 34 0.78 2.85 -0.43
CA SER A 34 -0.48 2.17 -0.76
C SER A 34 -1.66 2.78 -0.01
N ALA A 35 -1.53 3.01 1.31
CA ALA A 35 -2.56 3.64 2.12
C ALA A 35 -2.91 5.06 1.64
N LEU A 36 -1.89 5.84 1.26
CA LEU A 36 -2.07 7.14 0.63
C LEU A 36 -2.85 7.02 -0.68
N ALA A 37 -2.48 6.10 -1.57
CA ALA A 37 -3.15 5.88 -2.85
C ALA A 37 -4.64 5.50 -2.66
N THR A 38 -4.93 4.56 -1.77
CA THR A 38 -6.31 4.17 -1.44
C THR A 38 -7.10 5.37 -0.88
N THR A 39 -6.51 6.14 0.04
CA THR A 39 -7.16 7.33 0.61
C THR A 39 -7.46 8.39 -0.46
N VAL A 40 -6.50 8.67 -1.34
CA VAL A 40 -6.65 9.61 -2.45
C VAL A 40 -7.73 9.16 -3.44
N SER A 41 -7.74 7.89 -3.81
CA SER A 41 -8.76 7.31 -4.67
C SER A 41 -10.16 7.47 -4.05
N ARG A 42 -10.33 7.02 -2.80
CA ARG A 42 -11.59 7.15 -2.07
C ARG A 42 -12.05 8.59 -1.96
N ALA A 43 -11.16 9.51 -1.57
CA ALA A 43 -11.51 10.92 -1.46
C ALA A 43 -11.94 11.54 -2.79
N THR A 44 -11.30 11.16 -3.89
CA THR A 44 -11.64 11.63 -5.23
C THR A 44 -13.03 11.12 -5.65
N THR A 45 -13.27 9.82 -5.51
CA THR A 45 -14.58 9.20 -5.81
C THR A 45 -15.71 9.79 -4.96
N CYS A 46 -15.45 10.04 -3.68
CA CYS A 46 -16.42 10.61 -2.76
C CYS A 46 -16.59 12.14 -2.87
N LYS A 47 -15.87 12.80 -3.79
CA LYS A 47 -15.80 14.28 -3.90
C LYS A 47 -15.41 14.95 -2.57
N ALA A 48 -14.62 14.26 -1.75
CA ALA A 48 -14.13 14.74 -0.45
C ALA A 48 -12.82 15.55 -0.58
N GLY A 49 -12.24 15.59 -1.78
CA GLY A 49 -11.08 16.39 -2.13
C GLY A 49 -10.14 15.65 -3.07
N SER A 50 -9.35 16.40 -3.83
CA SER A 50 -8.28 15.90 -4.68
C SER A 50 -6.89 16.11 -4.07
N PRO A 51 -5.91 15.27 -4.42
CA PRO A 51 -4.50 15.53 -4.09
C PRO A 51 -3.98 16.73 -4.87
N GLN A 52 -2.94 17.39 -4.35
CA GLN A 52 -2.14 18.33 -5.14
C GLN A 52 -1.19 17.56 -6.06
N ARG A 53 -0.77 18.16 -7.16
CA ARG A 53 0.20 17.56 -8.10
C ARG A 53 1.49 17.11 -7.40
N SER A 54 1.92 17.85 -6.37
CA SER A 54 3.12 17.57 -5.57
C SER A 54 2.90 16.60 -4.40
N THR A 55 1.71 16.01 -4.25
CA THR A 55 1.39 15.17 -3.06
C THR A 55 2.32 13.98 -2.95
N LEU A 56 2.53 13.23 -4.04
CA LEU A 56 3.42 12.07 -4.04
C LEU A 56 4.86 12.47 -3.77
N ASP A 57 5.37 13.51 -4.41
CA ASP A 57 6.77 13.94 -4.21
C ASP A 57 7.00 14.44 -2.78
N ARG A 58 6.04 15.16 -2.18
CA ARG A 58 6.12 15.55 -0.76
C ARG A 58 6.04 14.36 0.18
N PHE A 59 5.21 13.35 -0.14
CA PHE A 59 5.17 12.11 0.63
C PHE A 59 6.51 11.38 0.58
N LEU A 60 7.11 11.22 -0.61
CA LEU A 60 8.41 10.56 -0.75
C LEU A 60 9.53 11.34 -0.07
N ALA A 61 9.48 12.69 -0.10
CA ALA A 61 10.41 13.52 0.67
C ALA A 61 10.26 13.29 2.19
N ALA A 62 9.03 13.16 2.69
CA ALA A 62 8.78 12.84 4.09
C ALA A 62 9.28 11.42 4.45
N GLU A 63 9.11 10.43 3.58
CA GLU A 63 9.69 9.09 3.77
C GLU A 63 11.22 9.12 3.79
N LYS A 64 11.85 9.90 2.92
CA LYS A 64 13.31 10.08 2.92
C LYS A 64 13.78 10.75 4.21
N ALA A 65 13.04 11.73 4.72
CA ALA A 65 13.31 12.35 6.02
C ALA A 65 13.13 11.38 7.20
N ARG A 66 12.29 10.34 7.05
CA ARG A 66 12.17 9.21 7.99
C ARG A 66 13.28 8.16 7.84
N GLY A 67 14.23 8.37 6.94
CA GLY A 67 15.38 7.49 6.74
C GLY A 67 15.18 6.40 5.69
N ALA A 68 14.15 6.50 4.85
CA ALA A 68 13.99 5.55 3.74
C ALA A 68 15.12 5.71 2.71
N ASP A 69 15.71 4.58 2.31
CA ASP A 69 16.71 4.53 1.25
C ASP A 69 16.09 4.64 -0.16
N GLU A 70 16.92 4.77 -1.20
CA GLU A 70 16.44 4.93 -2.58
C GLU A 70 15.65 3.72 -3.09
N GLN A 71 15.95 2.50 -2.63
CA GLN A 71 15.22 1.30 -3.02
C GLN A 71 13.82 1.31 -2.38
N GLN A 72 13.71 1.72 -1.11
CA GLN A 72 12.45 1.87 -0.41
C GLN A 72 11.60 3.00 -1.00
N ILE A 73 12.22 4.11 -1.41
CA ILE A 73 11.54 5.20 -2.12
C ILE A 73 11.02 4.74 -3.49
N ALA A 74 11.81 3.97 -4.25
CA ALA A 74 11.38 3.40 -5.52
C ALA A 74 10.22 2.41 -5.32
N ALA A 75 10.30 1.54 -4.31
CA ALA A 75 9.22 0.63 -3.95
C ALA A 75 7.94 1.37 -3.53
N ALA A 76 8.07 2.46 -2.76
CA ALA A 76 6.96 3.32 -2.37
C ALA A 76 6.27 3.98 -3.57
N ARG A 77 7.05 4.51 -4.51
CA ARG A 77 6.52 5.06 -5.76
C ARG A 77 5.77 4.00 -6.57
N ALA A 78 6.36 2.81 -6.74
CA ALA A 78 5.74 1.71 -7.48
C ALA A 78 4.42 1.27 -6.82
N ALA A 79 4.40 1.14 -5.49
CA ALA A 79 3.22 0.78 -4.73
C ALA A 79 2.09 1.83 -4.88
N TYR A 80 2.40 3.12 -4.74
CA TYR A 80 1.41 4.19 -4.93
C TYR A 80 0.78 4.14 -6.32
N VAL A 81 1.58 4.01 -7.37
CA VAL A 81 1.11 3.97 -8.76
C VAL A 81 0.25 2.72 -8.99
N GLY A 82 0.75 1.54 -8.64
CA GLY A 82 0.03 0.29 -8.85
C GLY A 82 -1.32 0.23 -8.12
N VAL A 83 -1.39 0.71 -6.87
CA VAL A 83 -2.65 0.80 -6.13
C VAL A 83 -3.58 1.85 -6.74
N SER A 84 -3.06 3.01 -7.15
CA SER A 84 -3.88 4.05 -7.79
C SER A 84 -4.54 3.55 -9.08
N GLU A 85 -3.79 2.81 -9.90
CA GLU A 85 -4.29 2.20 -11.13
C GLU A 85 -5.34 1.11 -10.84
N ALA A 86 -5.06 0.22 -9.88
CA ALA A 86 -5.99 -0.82 -9.46
C ALA A 86 -7.31 -0.23 -8.94
N GLU A 87 -7.23 0.80 -8.09
CA GLU A 87 -8.40 1.49 -7.56
C GLU A 87 -9.19 2.21 -8.67
N MET A 88 -8.52 2.85 -9.62
CA MET A 88 -9.18 3.48 -10.77
C MET A 88 -10.01 2.46 -11.56
N VAL A 89 -9.45 1.28 -11.85
CA VAL A 89 -10.18 0.20 -12.51
C VAL A 89 -11.34 -0.29 -11.66
N ASN A 90 -11.10 -0.57 -10.37
CA ASN A 90 -12.12 -1.09 -9.46
C ASN A 90 -13.33 -0.15 -9.34
N GLN A 91 -13.10 1.16 -9.23
CA GLN A 91 -14.18 2.13 -9.17
C GLN A 91 -14.90 2.29 -10.51
N GLY A 92 -14.22 2.06 -11.65
CA GLY A 92 -14.86 2.01 -12.96
C GLY A 92 -15.75 0.79 -13.16
N VAL A 93 -15.35 -0.37 -12.63
CA VAL A 93 -16.11 -1.63 -12.75
C VAL A 93 -17.25 -1.71 -11.74
N ARG A 94 -16.98 -1.36 -10.47
CA ARG A 94 -17.95 -1.42 -9.38
C ARG A 94 -17.82 -0.17 -8.51
N PRO A 95 -18.45 0.94 -8.91
CA PRO A 95 -18.46 2.16 -8.11
C PRO A 95 -19.02 1.89 -6.72
N GLN A 96 -18.33 2.39 -5.70
CA GLN A 96 -18.78 2.25 -4.32
C GLN A 96 -19.44 3.54 -3.85
N PRO A 97 -20.61 3.47 -3.19
CA PRO A 97 -21.26 4.65 -2.64
C PRO A 97 -20.44 5.21 -1.47
N CYS A 98 -20.59 6.50 -1.20
CA CYS A 98 -19.96 7.15 -0.06
C CYS A 98 -21.02 7.70 0.89
N THR A 99 -20.88 7.41 2.18
CA THR A 99 -21.75 8.00 3.22
C THR A 99 -21.34 9.44 3.52
N ALA A 100 -22.20 10.18 4.23
CA ALA A 100 -21.89 11.55 4.64
C ALA A 100 -20.73 11.57 5.66
N GLU A 101 -20.71 10.58 6.55
CA GLU A 101 -19.71 10.39 7.59
C GLU A 101 -18.34 10.09 6.97
N GLU A 102 -18.29 9.13 6.03
CA GLU A 102 -17.07 8.79 5.29
C GLU A 102 -16.54 10.01 4.53
N ARG A 103 -17.43 10.76 3.86
CA ARG A 103 -17.03 11.97 3.14
C ARG A 103 -16.42 13.02 4.08
N ALA A 104 -17.02 13.23 5.25
CA ALA A 104 -16.51 14.18 6.25
C ALA A 104 -15.12 13.76 6.75
N GLU A 105 -14.94 12.47 7.03
CA GLU A 105 -13.65 11.92 7.45
C GLU A 105 -12.59 12.04 6.35
N LEU A 106 -12.90 11.65 5.12
CA LEU A 106 -12.01 11.76 3.97
C LEU A 106 -11.62 13.22 3.71
N LYS A 107 -12.55 14.17 3.88
CA LYS A 107 -12.25 15.59 3.74
C LYS A 107 -11.24 16.07 4.78
N ALA A 108 -11.38 15.63 6.02
CA ALA A 108 -10.41 15.93 7.08
C ALA A 108 -9.03 15.29 6.81
N ARG A 109 -9.00 14.02 6.40
CA ARG A 109 -7.77 13.31 6.01
C ARG A 109 -7.05 14.00 4.85
N MET A 110 -7.79 14.38 3.80
CA MET A 110 -7.22 15.10 2.65
C MET A 110 -6.70 16.50 3.01
N GLY A 111 -7.32 17.17 3.98
CA GLY A 111 -6.80 18.42 4.53
C GLY A 111 -5.38 18.27 5.08
N ARG A 112 -5.16 17.23 5.91
CA ARG A 112 -3.84 16.89 6.47
C ARG A 112 -2.82 16.50 5.40
N ILE A 113 -3.23 15.65 4.45
CA ILE A 113 -2.38 15.25 3.32
C ILE A 113 -1.90 16.46 2.51
N ARG A 114 -2.76 17.45 2.28
CA ARG A 114 -2.39 18.69 1.57
C ARG A 114 -1.45 19.59 2.38
N ALA A 115 -1.58 19.57 3.71
CA ALA A 115 -0.66 20.22 4.63
C ALA A 115 0.70 19.49 4.73
N GLY A 116 0.85 18.31 4.11
CA GLY A 116 2.08 17.52 4.15
C GLY A 116 2.19 16.63 5.40
N GLU A 117 1.10 16.43 6.13
CA GLU A 117 1.03 15.56 7.29
C GLU A 117 0.72 14.12 6.85
N PHE A 118 1.73 13.24 6.90
CA PHE A 118 1.64 11.86 6.41
C PHE A 118 1.76 10.79 7.51
N ASP A 119 1.88 11.18 8.79
CA ASP A 119 2.11 10.22 9.89
C ASP A 119 0.88 9.37 10.24
N LYS A 120 -0.31 9.80 9.81
CA LYS A 120 -1.60 9.14 10.10
C LYS A 120 -2.31 8.65 8.85
N LEU A 121 -1.54 8.13 7.89
CA LEU A 121 -2.05 7.49 6.67
C LEU A 121 -2.65 6.12 6.95
#